data_AF-A0A8S8YY78-F1
#
_entry.id   AF-A0A8S8YY78-F1
#
_cell.length_a   1.000
_cell.length_b   1.000
_cell.length_c   1.000
_cell.angle_alpha   90.00
_cell.angle_beta   90.00
_cell.angle_gamma   90.00
#
_symmetry.space_group_name_H-M   'P 1'
#
loop_
_entity.id
_entity.type
_entity.pdbx_description
1 polymer ?
#
loop_
_entity_poly.entity_id
_entity_poly.type
_entity_poly.pdbx_seq_one_letter_code
_entity_poly.pdbx_strand_id
1 'polypeptide(L)' 'MIVVTHEMGFAKEVADRCILFDEGELVEQNTPEAFFP' A
#
# COMPACT_ATOMS: atom_id res chain seq x y z
N MET A 1 8.61 5.86 -8.21
CA MET A 1 7.27 6.24 -8.74
C MET A 1 6.28 6.12 -7.61
N ILE A 2 5.28 7.00 -7.53
CA ILE A 2 4.24 6.94 -6.47
C ILE A 2 2.90 6.83 -7.18
N VAL A 3 2.08 5.88 -6.74
CA VAL A 3 0.72 5.66 -7.24
C VAL A 3 -0.20 5.63 -6.04
N VAL A 4 -1.32 6.35 -6.12
CA VAL A 4 -2.38 6.32 -5.12
C VAL A 4 -3.57 5.59 -5.74
N THR A 5 -4.05 4.54 -5.07
CA THR A 5 -5.16 3.72 -5.55
C THR A 5 -5.94 3.13 -4.38
N HIS A 6 -7.22 2.86 -4.62
CA HIS A 6 -8.06 2.06 -3.73
C HIS A 6 -8.20 0.60 -4.21
N GLU A 7 -7.59 0.25 -5.35
CA GLU A 7 -7.62 -1.10 -5.88
C GLU A 7 -6.47 -1.94 -5.30
N MET A 8 -6.78 -2.74 -4.27
CA MET A 8 -5.78 -3.53 -3.53
C MET A 8 -5.03 -4.54 -4.42
N GLY A 9 -5.71 -5.14 -5.41
CA GLY A 9 -5.10 -6.08 -6.35
C GLY A 9 -3.99 -5.45 -7.19
N PHE A 10 -4.22 -4.24 -7.69
CA PHE A 10 -3.21 -3.47 -8.42
C PHE A 10 -2.01 -3.15 -7.52
N ALA A 11 -2.26 -2.72 -6.28
CA ALA A 11 -1.19 -2.43 -5.32
C ALA A 11 -0.37 -3.68 -5.00
N LYS A 12 -1.01 -4.85 -4.88
CA LYS A 12 -0.35 -6.13 -4.62
C LYS A 12 0.52 -6.60 -5.79
N GLU A 13 0.12 -6.33 -7.03
CA GLU A 13 0.83 -6.81 -8.23
C GLU A 13 2.00 -5.93 -8.66
N VAL A 14 1.92 -4.61 -8.42
CA VAL A 14 2.83 -3.65 -9.08
C VAL A 14 3.69 -2.85 -8.10
N ALA A 15 3.34 -2.79 -6.81
CA ALA A 15 4.08 -1.98 -5.85
C ALA A 15 5.29 -2.73 -5.28
N ASP A 16 6.38 -2.02 -5.00
CA ASP A 16 7.50 -2.55 -4.19
C ASP A 16 7.25 -2.34 -2.68
N ARG A 17 6.43 -1.33 -2.34
CA ARG A 17 6.10 -0.90 -0.97
C ARG A 17 4.67 -0.38 -0.93
N CYS A 18 3.93 -0.76 0.10
CA CYS A 18 2.57 -0.27 0.37
C CYS A 18 2.57 0.62 1.61
N ILE A 19 1.84 1.73 1.53
CA ILE A 19 1.68 2.70 2.62
C ILE A 19 0.20 2.97 2.78
N LEU A 20 -0.31 2.84 4.01
CA LEU A 20 -1.66 3.22 4.38
C LEU A 20 -1.63 4.49 5.20
N PHE A 21 -2.43 5.45 4.75
CA PHE A 21 -2.74 6.65 5.49
C PHE A 21 -4.19 6.58 5.97
N ASP A 22 -4.41 6.99 7.23
CA ASP A 22 -5.73 7.20 7.80
C ASP A 22 -5.72 8.50 8.61
N GLU A 23 -6.78 9.29 8.48
CA GLU A 23 -6.91 10.61 9.14
C GLU A 23 -5.69 11.56 8.97
N GLY A 24 -4.93 11.42 7.89
CA GLY A 24 -3.74 12.23 7.63
C GLY A 24 -2.44 11.70 8.29
N GLU A 25 -2.52 10.58 9.00
CA GLU A 25 -1.40 9.90 9.63
C GLU A 25 -0.98 8.65 8.86
N LEU A 26 0.32 8.32 8.87
CA LEU A 26 0.82 7.07 8.30
C LEU A 26 0.58 5.95 9.32
N VAL A 27 -0.38 5.08 9.04
CA VAL A 27 -0.79 4.01 9.95
C VAL A 27 0.03 2.74 9.73
N GLU A 28 0.37 2.43 8.48
CA GLU A 28 1.12 1.22 8.15
C GLU A 28 2.01 1.41 6.93
N GLN A 29 3.17 0.75 6.94
CA GLN A 29 4.06 0.68 5.80
C GLN A 29 4.78 -0.67 5.79
N ASN A 30 4.59 -1.45 4.72
CA ASN A 30 5.17 -2.80 4.56
C ASN A 30 5.43 -3.15 3.08
N THR A 31 6.04 -4.30 2.81
CA THR A 31 6.05 -4.89 1.45
C THR A 31 4.65 -5.42 1.11
N PRO A 32 4.27 -5.56 -0.17
CA PRO A 32 2.95 -6.05 -0.54
C PRO A 32 2.61 -7.43 0.05
N GLU A 33 3.59 -8.32 0.19
CA GLU A 33 3.39 -9.66 0.75
C GLU A 33 3.03 -9.62 2.24
N ALA A 34 3.63 -8.69 2.99
CA ALA A 34 3.34 -8.50 4.40
C ALA A 34 2.09 -7.64 4.63
N PHE A 35 1.80 -6.71 3.73
CA PHE A 35 0.66 -5.80 3.80
C PHE A 35 -0.66 -6.49 3.43
N PHE A 36 -0.64 -7.42 2.47
CA PHE A 36 -1.81 -8.16 1.98
C PHE A 36 -1.63 -9.68 2.17
N PRO A 37 -1.89 -10.22 3.38
CA PRO A 37 -1.76 -11.65 3.67
C PRO A 37 -2.67 -12.54 2.80
#